data_AF-A0A7X3R010-F1
#
_entry.id   AF-A0A7X3R010-F1
#
_cell.length_a   1.000
_cell.length_b   1.000
_cell.length_c   1.000
_cell.angle_alpha   90.00
_cell.angle_beta   90.00
_cell.angle_gamma   90.00
#
_symmetry.space_group_name_H-M   'P 1'
#
loop_
_entity.id
_entity.type
_entity.pdbx_description
1 polymer ?
#
loop_
_entity_poly.entity_id
_entity_poly.type
_entity_poly.pdbx_seq_one_letter_code
_entity_poly.pdbx_strand_id
1 'polypeptide(L)'
;ANAVIADSGRIVIVENEGNVSLGVSRPRLHIAITGMEKVVADEEAALAVLQVLAPSATAQPLTAYTHFLGAPEEGRKRHLVVVDNGRSEILGDERYRDVLRCIRCGACMNACPVYTAAGGLSYGSPYMGPIGAVVSPLLWPDGRHADLPSASSLCGRCSEVCPVGIPLHRMLLDLRAENGGSRVEKVAWKSWAAAFAGRQGRAASWLARLGLRAGGRLPGLPISGSRPIPAANPPRDPAMLVPLDSIEPEPERAAEPLPEDVVSAFRERASVVGAVVVDEAEREEGDRRVRATAAVASTGSVLLAGEAAARGALMDARRIVVEVDEASVVRFPQELGPALAGDGDALILTGASRTADIEKQIVRGIHGAEALVVVVGSGTAQA
;
A
#
# COMPACT_ATOMS: atom_id res chain seq x y z
N ALA A 1 -11.15 -1.40 -5.09
CA ALA A 1 -11.00 -0.10 -4.42
C ALA A 1 -9.97 -0.21 -3.31
N ASN A 2 -9.21 0.85 -3.03
CA ASN A 2 -8.29 0.92 -1.90
C ASN A 2 -9.02 1.32 -0.61
N ALA A 3 -9.98 2.24 -0.74
CA ALA A 3 -10.99 2.54 0.28
C ALA A 3 -12.34 2.87 -0.38
N VAL A 4 -13.43 2.75 0.37
CA VAL A 4 -14.74 3.30 0.04
C VAL A 4 -15.17 4.16 1.21
N ILE A 5 -15.52 5.41 0.96
CA ILE A 5 -15.89 6.37 2.00
C ILE A 5 -17.39 6.27 2.24
N ALA A 6 -17.79 5.97 3.48
CA ALA A 6 -19.19 5.78 3.83
C ALA A 6 -20.00 7.08 3.78
N ASP A 7 -19.41 8.19 4.23
CA ASP A 7 -20.09 9.49 4.30
C ASP A 7 -20.40 10.06 2.90
N SER A 8 -19.39 10.21 2.04
CA SER A 8 -19.56 10.77 0.69
C SER A 8 -19.93 9.74 -0.39
N GLY A 9 -19.84 8.44 -0.10
CA GLY A 9 -20.01 7.38 -1.09
C GLY A 9 -18.89 7.28 -2.13
N ARG A 10 -17.80 8.06 -1.97
CA ARG A 10 -16.68 8.08 -2.91
C ARG A 10 -15.83 6.81 -2.84
N ILE A 11 -15.25 6.45 -3.98
CA ILE A 11 -14.33 5.32 -4.10
C ILE A 11 -12.90 5.85 -4.21
N VAL A 12 -12.00 5.39 -3.36
CA VAL A 12 -10.58 5.77 -3.42
C VAL A 12 -9.78 4.69 -4.15
N ILE A 13 -8.98 5.12 -5.11
CA ILE A 13 -8.09 4.28 -5.91
C ILE A 13 -6.71 4.92 -5.97
N VAL A 14 -5.67 4.12 -5.74
CA VAL A 14 -4.28 4.57 -5.82
C VAL A 14 -3.56 3.83 -6.94
N GLU A 15 -2.73 4.54 -7.71
CA GLU A 15 -1.93 3.97 -8.78
C GLU A 15 -0.68 4.82 -9.09
N ASN A 16 0.28 4.24 -9.81
CA ASN A 16 1.50 4.93 -10.23
C ASN A 16 1.60 5.16 -11.76
N GLU A 17 0.87 4.36 -12.55
CA GLU A 17 1.10 4.27 -13.99
C GLU A 17 0.05 5.02 -14.82
N GLY A 18 -1.15 5.24 -14.29
CA GLY A 18 -2.31 5.71 -15.06
C GLY A 18 -3.11 4.58 -15.73
N ASN A 19 -2.67 3.32 -15.64
CA ASN A 19 -3.40 2.20 -16.23
C ASN A 19 -4.78 1.96 -15.57
N VAL A 20 -4.92 2.19 -14.26
CA VAL A 20 -6.22 2.10 -13.58
C VAL A 20 -7.11 3.25 -14.01
N SER A 21 -6.54 4.44 -14.21
CA SER A 21 -7.23 5.62 -14.73
C SER A 21 -7.89 5.36 -16.08
N LEU A 22 -7.26 4.58 -16.96
CA LEU A 22 -7.87 4.15 -18.23
C LEU A 22 -9.15 3.36 -17.97
N GLY A 23 -9.08 2.40 -17.04
CA GLY A 23 -10.19 1.51 -16.69
C GLY A 23 -11.35 2.18 -15.98
N VAL A 24 -11.11 3.29 -15.26
CA VAL A 24 -12.17 4.00 -14.53
C VAL A 24 -12.71 5.24 -15.24
N SER A 25 -12.01 5.74 -16.26
CA SER A 25 -12.32 7.02 -16.93
C SER A 25 -12.75 6.90 -18.39
N ARG A 26 -12.56 5.76 -19.06
CA ARG A 26 -12.96 5.55 -20.46
C ARG A 26 -14.23 4.68 -20.60
N PRO A 27 -14.41 3.58 -19.84
CA PRO A 27 -15.57 2.72 -20.01
C PRO A 27 -16.89 3.39 -19.65
N ARG A 28 -17.96 3.07 -20.39
CA ARG A 28 -19.34 3.51 -20.07
C ARG A 28 -19.89 2.87 -18.80
N LEU A 29 -19.31 1.73 -18.40
CA LEU A 29 -19.68 0.95 -17.22
C LEU A 29 -18.42 0.64 -16.41
N HIS A 30 -18.40 1.08 -15.16
CA HIS A 30 -17.36 0.74 -14.19
C HIS A 30 -17.95 -0.16 -13.09
N ILE A 31 -17.35 -1.32 -12.84
CA ILE A 31 -17.73 -2.22 -11.74
C ILE A 31 -16.57 -2.27 -10.75
N ALA A 32 -16.75 -1.63 -9.60
CA ALA A 32 -15.79 -1.67 -8.51
C ALA A 32 -16.16 -2.80 -7.54
N ILE A 33 -15.27 -3.77 -7.38
CA ILE A 33 -15.43 -4.86 -6.39
C ILE A 33 -14.48 -4.59 -5.23
N THR A 34 -15.00 -4.69 -4.01
CA THR A 34 -14.20 -4.50 -2.80
C THR A 34 -14.72 -5.38 -1.66
N GLY A 35 -13.84 -5.81 -0.77
CA GLY A 35 -14.29 -6.40 0.48
C GLY A 35 -14.82 -5.32 1.44
N MET A 36 -15.72 -5.71 2.36
CA MET A 36 -16.31 -4.79 3.34
C MET A 36 -15.27 -4.13 4.25
N GLU A 37 -14.08 -4.74 4.39
CA GLU A 37 -12.99 -4.24 5.23
C GLU A 37 -12.30 -2.99 4.67
N LYS A 38 -12.69 -2.55 3.47
CA LYS A 38 -12.18 -1.34 2.82
C LYS A 38 -13.05 -0.11 3.03
N VAL A 39 -14.17 -0.25 3.73
CA VAL A 39 -15.04 0.88 4.05
C VAL A 39 -14.41 1.70 5.17
N VAL A 40 -14.29 3.01 4.97
CA VAL A 40 -13.86 3.99 5.97
C VAL A 40 -14.99 4.98 6.24
N ALA A 41 -14.97 5.66 7.38
CA ALA A 41 -16.04 6.57 7.76
C ALA A 41 -16.14 7.77 6.80
N ASP A 42 -15.03 8.49 6.66
CA ASP A 42 -14.94 9.80 5.99
C ASP A 42 -13.59 9.94 5.23
N GLU A 43 -13.40 11.11 4.63
CA GLU A 43 -12.19 11.51 3.90
C GLU A 43 -10.96 11.57 4.81
N GLU A 44 -11.12 11.99 6.05
CA GLU A 44 -10.03 12.07 7.02
C GLU A 44 -9.48 10.66 7.31
N ALA A 45 -10.36 9.69 7.53
CA ALA A 45 -10.01 8.29 7.67
C ALA A 45 -9.35 7.73 6.40
N ALA A 46 -9.82 8.12 5.22
CA ALA A 46 -9.17 7.75 3.95
C ALA A 46 -7.74 8.32 3.86
N LEU A 47 -7.55 9.60 4.17
CA LEU A 47 -6.25 10.27 4.19
C LEU A 47 -5.30 9.66 5.23
N ALA A 48 -5.80 9.25 6.38
CA ALA A 48 -5.03 8.53 7.40
C ALA A 48 -4.49 7.19 6.86
N VAL A 49 -5.32 6.44 6.12
CA VAL A 49 -4.89 5.21 5.45
C VAL A 49 -3.83 5.51 4.38
N LEU A 50 -4.06 6.52 3.54
CA LEU A 50 -3.16 6.89 2.43
C LEU A 50 -1.75 7.27 2.92
N GLN A 51 -1.67 7.99 4.04
CA GLN A 51 -0.41 8.42 4.65
C GLN A 51 0.52 7.27 5.06
N VAL A 52 -0.02 6.08 5.32
CA VAL A 52 0.81 4.93 5.69
C VAL A 52 0.86 3.87 4.58
N LEU A 53 -0.04 3.93 3.59
CA LEU A 53 -0.15 2.94 2.53
C LEU A 53 1.10 2.90 1.65
N ALA A 54 1.43 4.02 1.00
CA ALA A 54 2.57 4.08 0.09
C ALA A 54 3.92 4.08 0.84
N PRO A 55 4.09 4.82 1.96
CA PRO A 55 5.35 4.81 2.68
C PRO A 55 5.73 3.42 3.19
N SER A 56 4.76 2.62 3.65
CA SER A 56 5.03 1.26 4.15
C SER A 56 5.33 0.25 3.03
N ALA A 57 4.95 0.57 1.78
CA ALA A 57 5.08 -0.33 0.63
C ALA A 57 6.37 -0.06 -0.15
N THR A 58 6.56 1.20 -0.54
CA THR A 58 7.54 1.64 -1.55
C THR A 58 8.34 2.86 -1.10
N ALA A 59 8.20 3.28 0.18
CA ALA A 59 8.80 4.49 0.73
C ALA A 59 8.43 5.80 0.00
N GLN A 60 7.43 5.76 -0.88
CA GLN A 60 6.87 6.95 -1.52
C GLN A 60 5.93 7.66 -0.54
N PRO A 61 5.92 9.00 -0.45
CA PRO A 61 5.00 9.71 0.43
C PRO A 61 3.53 9.43 0.08
N LEU A 62 3.22 9.40 -1.22
CA LEU A 62 1.96 8.94 -1.81
C LEU A 62 2.28 8.29 -3.17
N THR A 63 1.33 7.53 -3.73
CA THR A 63 1.41 7.07 -5.13
C THR A 63 1.30 8.25 -6.09
N ALA A 64 1.73 8.09 -7.34
CA ALA A 64 1.69 9.17 -8.33
C ALA A 64 0.27 9.74 -8.51
N TYR A 65 -0.74 8.87 -8.51
CA TYR A 65 -2.13 9.23 -8.60
C TYR A 65 -2.92 8.62 -7.44
N THR A 66 -3.72 9.44 -6.77
CA THR A 66 -4.72 9.01 -5.79
C THR A 66 -6.05 9.64 -6.14
N HIS A 67 -6.96 8.83 -6.68
CA HIS A 67 -8.26 9.27 -7.14
C HIS A 67 -9.32 9.10 -6.07
N PHE A 68 -10.15 10.12 -5.89
CA PHE A 68 -11.41 10.08 -5.16
C PHE A 68 -12.52 10.13 -6.20
N LEU A 69 -13.21 9.01 -6.40
CA LEU A 69 -14.21 8.89 -7.45
C LEU A 69 -15.58 9.25 -6.90
N GLY A 70 -16.13 10.37 -7.37
CA GLY A 70 -17.49 10.83 -7.12
C GLY A 70 -18.53 10.11 -7.96
N ALA A 71 -19.70 10.72 -8.13
CA ALA A 71 -20.72 10.22 -9.05
C ALA A 71 -20.14 9.98 -10.47
N PRO A 72 -20.58 8.93 -11.20
CA PRO A 72 -20.17 8.75 -12.58
C PRO A 72 -20.64 9.93 -13.44
N GLU A 73 -19.82 10.33 -14.42
CA GLU A 73 -20.19 11.34 -15.42
C GLU A 73 -21.49 10.97 -16.17
N GLU A 74 -22.15 11.98 -16.74
CA GLU A 74 -23.38 11.78 -17.50
C GLU A 74 -23.22 10.72 -18.61
N GLY A 75 -24.22 9.85 -18.73
CA GLY A 75 -24.20 8.75 -19.70
C GLY A 75 -23.30 7.56 -19.32
N ARG A 76 -22.66 7.59 -18.14
CA ARG A 76 -21.89 6.47 -17.57
C ARG A 76 -22.58 5.89 -16.34
N LYS A 77 -22.23 4.64 -16.03
CA LYS A 77 -22.76 3.91 -14.87
C LYS A 77 -21.64 3.33 -14.03
N ARG A 78 -21.83 3.32 -12.72
CA ARG A 78 -20.92 2.68 -11.77
C ARG A 78 -21.67 1.76 -10.82
N HIS A 79 -21.19 0.53 -10.69
CA HIS A 79 -21.65 -0.42 -9.67
C HIS A 79 -20.55 -0.63 -8.64
N LEU A 80 -20.92 -0.57 -7.36
CA LEU A 80 -20.07 -0.98 -6.26
C LEU A 80 -20.58 -2.33 -5.73
N VAL A 81 -19.72 -3.34 -5.74
CA VAL A 81 -20.01 -4.66 -5.16
C VAL A 81 -19.17 -4.80 -3.90
N VAL A 82 -19.83 -4.75 -2.75
CA VAL A 82 -19.22 -5.02 -1.45
C VAL A 82 -19.34 -6.50 -1.15
N VAL A 83 -18.18 -7.15 -0.97
CA VAL A 83 -18.07 -8.59 -0.77
C VAL A 83 -17.82 -8.88 0.70
N ASP A 84 -18.73 -9.63 1.31
CA ASP A 84 -18.52 -10.21 2.63
C ASP A 84 -17.63 -11.46 2.51
N ASN A 85 -18.13 -12.55 1.92
CA ASN A 85 -17.40 -13.82 1.75
C ASN A 85 -16.77 -14.31 3.08
N GLY A 86 -17.55 -14.32 4.16
CA GLY A 86 -17.11 -14.78 5.49
C GLY A 86 -16.40 -13.72 6.33
N ARG A 87 -16.23 -12.48 5.82
CA ARG A 87 -15.61 -11.39 6.59
C ARG A 87 -16.41 -10.99 7.83
N SER A 88 -17.73 -11.07 7.78
CA SER A 88 -18.60 -10.79 8.92
C SER A 88 -18.38 -11.81 10.05
N GLU A 89 -18.10 -13.07 9.72
CA GLU A 89 -17.71 -14.09 10.69
C GLU A 89 -16.33 -13.79 11.28
N ILE A 90 -15.35 -13.44 10.43
CA ILE A 90 -14.01 -13.01 10.87
C ILE A 90 -14.10 -11.79 11.79
N LEU A 91 -14.98 -10.82 11.48
CA LEU A 91 -15.20 -9.63 12.28
C LEU A 91 -15.74 -9.96 13.68
N GLY A 92 -16.54 -11.03 13.78
CA GLY A 92 -17.07 -11.54 15.04
C GLY A 92 -16.06 -12.34 15.89
N ASP A 93 -14.99 -12.86 15.30
CA ASP A 93 -13.94 -13.58 16.05
C ASP A 93 -12.88 -12.61 16.58
N GLU A 94 -12.83 -12.42 17.90
CA GLU A 94 -11.87 -11.52 18.56
C GLU A 94 -10.40 -11.85 18.26
N ARG A 95 -10.09 -13.10 17.91
CA ARG A 95 -8.72 -13.53 17.59
C ARG A 95 -8.29 -13.09 16.20
N TYR A 96 -9.25 -12.95 15.28
CA TYR A 96 -8.97 -12.74 13.86
C TYR A 96 -9.49 -11.42 13.30
N ARG A 97 -10.44 -10.73 13.95
CA ARG A 97 -11.07 -9.50 13.46
C ARG A 97 -10.08 -8.43 13.00
N ASP A 98 -8.93 -8.32 13.67
CA ASP A 98 -7.92 -7.32 13.34
C ASP A 98 -7.28 -7.56 11.96
N VAL A 99 -7.37 -8.77 11.38
CA VAL A 99 -6.92 -9.05 10.02
C VAL A 99 -7.66 -8.18 8.99
N LEU A 100 -8.90 -7.78 9.30
CA LEU A 100 -9.73 -6.92 8.44
C LEU A 100 -9.24 -5.46 8.44
N ARG A 101 -8.36 -5.05 9.36
CA ARG A 101 -7.73 -3.71 9.28
C ARG A 101 -6.75 -3.59 8.11
N CYS A 102 -6.48 -4.68 7.38
CA CYS A 102 -5.45 -4.72 6.36
C CYS A 102 -5.72 -3.72 5.22
N ILE A 103 -4.86 -2.70 5.12
CA ILE A 103 -4.89 -1.71 4.03
C ILE A 103 -4.23 -2.19 2.73
N ARG A 104 -3.70 -3.43 2.69
CA ARG A 104 -3.00 -4.04 1.55
C ARG A 104 -1.75 -3.26 1.10
N CYS A 105 -1.00 -2.68 2.03
CA CYS A 105 0.26 -2.00 1.74
C CYS A 105 1.42 -2.94 1.39
N GLY A 106 1.34 -4.23 1.69
CA GLY A 106 2.42 -5.18 1.36
C GLY A 106 3.66 -5.12 2.25
N ALA A 107 3.74 -4.23 3.24
CA ALA A 107 4.86 -4.16 4.19
C ALA A 107 5.22 -5.52 4.82
N CYS A 108 4.20 -6.28 5.22
CA CYS A 108 4.40 -7.62 5.79
C CYS A 108 5.03 -8.60 4.80
N MET A 109 4.81 -8.44 3.50
CA MET A 109 5.38 -9.28 2.45
C MET A 109 6.85 -8.92 2.24
N ASN A 110 7.16 -7.62 2.13
CA ASN A 110 8.53 -7.12 1.98
C ASN A 110 9.44 -7.53 3.16
N ALA A 111 8.88 -7.57 4.37
CA ALA A 111 9.62 -7.94 5.57
C ALA A 111 9.67 -9.46 5.84
N CYS A 112 8.96 -10.29 5.07
CA CYS A 112 8.86 -11.72 5.33
C CYS A 112 9.95 -12.51 4.61
N PRO A 113 10.86 -13.20 5.32
CA PRO A 113 11.94 -13.96 4.69
C PRO A 113 11.43 -15.15 3.85
N VAL A 114 10.26 -15.71 4.20
CA VAL A 114 9.65 -16.81 3.42
C VAL A 114 9.08 -16.28 2.11
N TYR A 115 8.39 -15.13 2.15
CA TYR A 115 7.81 -14.54 0.94
C TYR A 115 8.89 -14.06 -0.03
N THR A 116 9.94 -13.39 0.46
CA THR A 116 11.03 -12.90 -0.39
C THR A 116 11.83 -14.04 -1.03
N ALA A 117 11.91 -15.20 -0.39
CA ALA A 117 12.57 -16.39 -0.95
C ALA A 117 11.66 -17.21 -1.89
N ALA A 118 10.41 -17.48 -1.50
CA ALA A 118 9.51 -18.39 -2.21
C ALA A 118 8.65 -17.70 -3.29
N GLY A 119 8.44 -16.39 -3.19
CA GLY A 119 7.54 -15.63 -4.04
C GLY A 119 6.05 -15.88 -3.76
N GLY A 120 5.18 -15.08 -4.38
CA GLY A 120 3.73 -15.11 -4.14
C GLY A 120 3.02 -16.37 -4.67
N LEU A 121 3.42 -16.86 -5.85
CA LEU A 121 2.79 -18.03 -6.49
C LEU A 121 2.86 -19.29 -5.62
N SER A 122 3.92 -19.44 -4.84
CA SER A 122 4.14 -20.58 -3.95
C SER A 122 3.08 -20.73 -2.87
N TYR A 123 2.31 -19.68 -2.56
CA TYR A 123 1.21 -19.75 -1.61
C TYR A 123 -0.01 -20.49 -2.21
N GLY A 124 -0.25 -20.41 -3.52
CA GLY A 124 -1.42 -21.07 -4.14
C GLY A 124 -2.77 -20.49 -3.68
N SER A 125 -2.77 -19.26 -3.18
CA SER A 125 -3.96 -18.47 -2.81
C SER A 125 -3.92 -17.11 -3.51
N PRO A 126 -5.07 -16.50 -3.83
CA PRO A 126 -5.13 -15.11 -4.29
C PRO A 126 -4.49 -14.12 -3.30
N TYR A 127 -4.48 -14.46 -2.01
CA TYR A 127 -3.77 -13.70 -1.00
C TYR A 127 -2.44 -14.37 -0.65
N MET A 128 -1.36 -13.60 -0.76
CA MET A 128 0.01 -14.09 -0.60
C MET A 128 0.70 -13.47 0.63
N GLY A 129 1.85 -14.05 1.01
CA GLY A 129 2.65 -13.58 2.14
C GLY A 129 1.97 -13.81 3.50
N PRO A 130 2.48 -13.17 4.58
CA PRO A 130 1.95 -13.37 5.93
C PRO A 130 0.47 -13.04 6.09
N ILE A 131 -0.01 -11.97 5.42
CA ILE A 131 -1.44 -11.63 5.42
C ILE A 131 -2.27 -12.72 4.72
N GLY A 132 -1.78 -13.25 3.59
CA GLY A 132 -2.40 -14.34 2.85
C GLY A 132 -2.50 -15.61 3.67
N ALA A 133 -1.45 -15.95 4.41
CA ALA A 133 -1.41 -17.12 5.27
C ALA A 133 -2.38 -17.08 6.46
N VAL A 134 -2.85 -15.89 6.84
CA VAL A 134 -3.94 -15.73 7.83
C VAL A 134 -5.30 -15.69 7.15
N VAL A 135 -5.48 -14.79 6.16
CA VAL A 135 -6.81 -14.49 5.63
C VAL A 135 -7.38 -15.61 4.76
N SER A 136 -6.53 -16.38 4.07
CA SER A 136 -7.01 -17.43 3.16
C SER A 136 -7.72 -18.58 3.87
N PRO A 137 -7.16 -19.22 4.92
CA PRO A 137 -7.89 -20.27 5.64
C PRO A 137 -9.17 -19.75 6.33
N LEU A 138 -9.23 -18.46 6.66
CA LEU A 138 -10.43 -17.86 7.25
C LEU A 138 -11.54 -17.60 6.21
N LEU A 139 -11.17 -17.16 5.00
CA LEU A 139 -12.13 -16.92 3.90
C LEU A 139 -12.58 -18.21 3.19
N TRP A 140 -11.76 -19.27 3.27
CA TRP A 140 -12.04 -20.58 2.67
C TRP A 140 -11.84 -21.68 3.73
N PRO A 141 -12.85 -21.90 4.60
CA PRO A 141 -12.76 -22.88 5.68
C PRO A 141 -12.91 -24.34 5.21
N ASP A 142 -13.00 -24.58 3.90
CA ASP A 142 -13.03 -25.92 3.28
C ASP A 142 -11.69 -26.68 3.38
N GLY A 143 -10.68 -26.06 4.01
CA GLY A 143 -9.39 -26.66 4.31
C GLY A 143 -8.36 -26.51 3.20
N ARG A 144 -8.71 -25.96 2.03
CA ARG A 144 -7.81 -25.84 0.85
C ARG A 144 -6.57 -24.96 1.10
N HIS A 145 -6.60 -24.14 2.15
CA HIS A 145 -5.53 -23.22 2.56
C HIS A 145 -5.09 -23.43 4.02
N ALA A 146 -5.49 -24.54 4.65
CA ALA A 146 -5.18 -24.83 6.06
C ALA A 146 -3.68 -25.02 6.31
N ASP A 147 -2.89 -25.29 5.27
CA ASP A 147 -1.44 -25.43 5.30
C ASP A 147 -0.68 -24.09 5.39
N LEU A 148 -1.27 -23.00 4.91
CA LEU A 148 -0.56 -21.72 4.77
C LEU A 148 0.00 -21.14 6.07
N PRO A 149 -0.65 -21.26 7.24
CA PRO A 149 -0.07 -20.84 8.50
C PRO A 149 1.30 -21.48 8.77
N SER A 150 1.54 -22.70 8.27
CA SER A 150 2.82 -23.42 8.38
C SER A 150 3.92 -22.86 7.47
N ALA A 151 3.58 -22.08 6.44
CA ALA A 151 4.52 -21.38 5.56
C ALA A 151 5.03 -20.06 6.17
N SER A 152 5.43 -20.10 7.45
CA SER A 152 5.97 -18.95 8.18
C SER A 152 7.11 -19.37 9.11
N SER A 153 8.15 -18.55 9.23
CA SER A 153 9.21 -18.75 10.23
C SER A 153 8.82 -18.25 11.63
N LEU A 154 7.63 -17.64 11.77
CA LEU A 154 7.13 -17.06 13.01
C LEU A 154 8.09 -16.03 13.65
N CYS A 155 8.92 -15.36 12.84
CA CYS A 155 9.91 -14.39 13.32
C CYS A 155 9.31 -13.08 13.88
N GLY A 156 8.01 -12.83 13.69
CA GLY A 156 7.31 -11.66 14.22
C GLY A 156 7.41 -10.38 13.39
N ARG A 157 8.32 -10.33 12.40
CA ARG A 157 8.61 -9.12 11.61
C ARG A 157 7.38 -8.53 10.92
N CYS A 158 6.48 -9.38 10.41
CA CYS A 158 5.24 -8.96 9.75
C CYS A 158 4.30 -8.15 10.66
N SER A 159 4.33 -8.40 11.97
CA SER A 159 3.55 -7.64 12.95
C SER A 159 4.29 -6.39 13.42
N GLU A 160 5.62 -6.44 13.50
CA GLU A 160 6.45 -5.29 13.85
C GLU A 160 6.30 -4.16 12.82
N VAL A 161 6.29 -4.50 11.53
CA VAL A 161 6.23 -3.51 10.43
C VAL A 161 4.81 -3.13 10.02
N CYS A 162 3.76 -3.73 10.60
CA CYS A 162 2.40 -3.49 10.16
C CYS A 162 1.94 -2.08 10.61
N PRO A 163 1.66 -1.13 9.69
CA PRO A 163 1.31 0.23 10.08
C PRO A 163 -0.06 0.33 10.77
N VAL A 164 -0.90 -0.69 10.61
CA VAL A 164 -2.25 -0.78 11.19
C VAL A 164 -2.32 -1.81 12.34
N GLY A 165 -1.17 -2.25 12.84
CA GLY A 165 -1.06 -2.99 14.11
C GLY A 165 -1.59 -4.42 14.09
N ILE A 166 -1.68 -5.09 12.94
CA ILE A 166 -2.22 -6.45 12.85
C ILE A 166 -1.23 -7.47 13.45
N PRO A 167 -1.64 -8.26 14.46
CA PRO A 167 -0.78 -9.24 15.10
C PRO A 167 -0.70 -10.55 14.28
N LEU A 168 -0.36 -10.46 12.99
CA LEU A 168 -0.24 -11.59 12.05
C LEU A 168 0.54 -12.78 12.63
N HIS A 169 1.67 -12.55 13.30
CA HIS A 169 2.46 -13.65 13.89
C HIS A 169 1.67 -14.47 14.92
N ARG A 170 0.81 -13.84 15.72
CA ARG A 170 -0.06 -14.49 16.71
C ARG A 170 -1.19 -15.24 16.01
N MET A 171 -1.85 -14.60 15.04
CA MET A 171 -2.92 -15.24 14.27
C MET A 171 -2.44 -16.50 13.54
N LEU A 172 -1.21 -16.48 13.01
CA LEU A 172 -0.58 -17.66 12.40
C LEU A 172 -0.33 -18.78 13.42
N LEU A 173 0.07 -18.46 14.65
CA LEU A 173 0.22 -19.44 15.74
C LEU A 173 -1.13 -20.06 16.11
N ASP A 174 -2.17 -19.24 16.24
CA ASP A 174 -3.52 -19.71 16.58
C ASP A 174 -4.05 -20.66 15.50
N LEU A 175 -3.92 -20.29 14.21
CA LEU A 175 -4.30 -21.15 13.10
C LEU A 175 -3.48 -22.46 13.04
N ARG A 176 -2.18 -22.43 13.38
CA ARG A 176 -1.38 -23.67 13.52
C ARG A 176 -1.87 -24.54 14.67
N ALA A 177 -2.32 -23.96 15.78
CA ALA A 177 -2.85 -24.71 16.92
C ALA A 177 -4.20 -25.36 16.58
N GLU A 178 -5.00 -24.71 15.75
CA GLU A 178 -6.29 -25.21 15.26
C GLU A 178 -6.11 -26.33 14.24
N ASN A 179 -5.21 -26.11 13.26
CA ASN A 179 -4.93 -27.02 12.15
C ASN A 179 -3.94 -28.13 12.50
N GLY A 180 -3.16 -27.98 13.58
CA GLY A 180 -2.12 -28.92 14.02
C GLY A 180 -2.69 -30.30 14.34
N GLY A 181 -1.86 -31.33 14.17
CA GLY A 181 -2.22 -32.73 14.25
C GLY A 181 -2.62 -33.23 15.64
N SER A 182 -1.88 -34.20 16.18
CA SER A 182 -2.25 -34.91 17.42
C SER A 182 -2.50 -33.97 18.62
N ARG A 183 -3.24 -34.42 19.64
CA ARG A 183 -3.52 -33.62 20.86
C ARG A 183 -2.26 -32.99 21.49
N VAL A 184 -1.12 -33.66 21.37
CA VAL A 184 0.18 -33.17 21.86
C VAL A 184 0.65 -31.93 21.11
N GLU A 185 0.48 -31.90 19.79
CA GLU A 185 0.87 -30.77 18.96
C GLU A 185 0.01 -29.53 19.24
N LYS A 186 -1.30 -29.73 19.42
CA LYS A 186 -2.22 -28.64 19.79
C LYS A 186 -1.87 -28.02 21.14
N VAL A 187 -1.48 -28.84 22.12
CA VAL A 187 -1.02 -28.35 23.43
C VAL A 187 0.29 -27.58 23.30
N ALA A 188 1.26 -28.10 22.53
CA ALA A 188 2.53 -27.42 22.29
C ALA A 188 2.34 -26.03 21.66
N TRP A 189 1.50 -25.90 20.62
CA TRP A 189 1.22 -24.61 19.99
C TRP A 189 0.46 -23.64 20.90
N LYS A 190 -0.53 -24.12 21.68
CA LYS A 190 -1.24 -23.27 22.67
C LYS A 190 -0.29 -22.74 23.76
N SER A 191 0.58 -23.59 24.30
CA SER A 191 1.58 -23.18 25.28
C SER A 191 2.58 -22.18 24.69
N TRP A 192 3.00 -22.38 23.44
CA TRP A 192 3.85 -21.44 22.73
C TRP A 192 3.16 -20.09 22.52
N ALA A 193 1.92 -20.07 22.02
CA ALA A 193 1.15 -18.85 21.82
C ALA A 193 0.98 -18.05 23.13
N ALA A 194 0.71 -18.74 24.25
CA ALA A 194 0.62 -18.12 25.57
C ALA A 194 1.96 -17.54 26.05
N ALA A 195 3.06 -18.28 25.90
CA ALA A 195 4.39 -17.83 26.29
C ALA A 195 4.88 -16.59 25.51
N PHE A 196 4.42 -16.45 24.26
CA PHE A 196 4.76 -15.32 23.40
C PHE A 196 3.71 -14.20 23.40
N ALA A 197 2.65 -14.31 24.20
CA ALA A 197 1.66 -13.25 24.38
C ALA A 197 2.19 -12.13 25.32
N GLY A 198 2.01 -10.87 24.92
CA GLY A 198 2.27 -9.71 25.77
C GLY A 198 3.76 -9.41 26.05
N ARG A 199 4.06 -8.77 27.19
CA ARG A 199 5.42 -8.36 27.58
C ARG A 199 6.37 -9.54 27.84
N GLN A 200 5.82 -10.70 28.18
CA GLN A 200 6.54 -11.92 28.54
C GLN A 200 7.21 -12.56 27.31
N GLY A 201 6.60 -12.42 26.13
CA GLY A 201 7.13 -12.91 24.86
C GLY A 201 8.45 -12.25 24.43
N ARG A 202 8.70 -10.99 24.82
CA ARG A 202 9.99 -10.32 24.56
C ARG A 202 11.12 -10.92 25.40
N ALA A 203 10.85 -11.21 26.68
CA ALA A 203 11.81 -11.87 27.56
C ALA A 203 12.06 -13.32 27.12
N ALA A 204 11.01 -14.05 26.74
CA ALA A 204 11.13 -15.40 26.18
C ALA A 204 11.96 -15.42 24.88
N SER A 205 11.73 -14.45 23.97
CA SER A 205 12.53 -14.30 22.74
C SER A 205 14.00 -14.00 23.04
N TRP A 206 14.29 -13.16 24.03
CA TRP A 206 15.66 -12.81 24.42
C TRP A 206 16.39 -14.02 25.04
N LEU A 207 15.74 -14.75 25.95
CA LEU A 207 16.27 -15.98 26.54
C LEU A 207 16.49 -17.08 25.50
N ALA A 208 15.55 -17.25 24.56
CA ALA A 208 15.69 -18.21 23.46
C ALA A 208 16.89 -17.87 22.55
N ARG A 209 17.11 -16.56 22.25
CA ARG A 209 18.27 -16.11 21.47
C ARG A 209 19.59 -16.39 22.19
N LEU A 210 19.64 -16.23 23.52
CA LEU A 210 20.82 -16.60 24.32
C LEU A 210 21.06 -18.11 24.30
N GLY A 211 20.01 -18.92 24.46
CA GLY A 211 20.11 -20.38 24.41
C GLY A 211 20.58 -20.91 23.04
N LEU A 212 20.09 -20.32 21.95
CA LEU A 212 20.52 -20.65 20.59
C LEU A 212 21.98 -20.22 20.31
N ARG A 213 22.40 -19.06 20.84
CA ARG A 213 23.80 -18.59 20.74
C ARG A 213 24.77 -19.42 21.60
N ALA A 214 24.30 -19.99 22.70
CA ALA A 214 25.08 -20.85 23.60
C ALA A 214 25.21 -22.31 23.11
N GLY A 215 24.87 -22.61 21.86
CA GLY A 215 25.11 -23.92 21.23
C GLY A 215 23.96 -24.93 21.37
N GLY A 216 22.76 -24.51 21.78
CA GLY A 216 21.60 -25.38 21.84
C GLY A 216 21.14 -25.83 20.45
N ARG A 217 21.51 -27.03 20.01
CA ARG A 217 20.81 -27.74 18.94
C ARG A 217 19.45 -28.18 19.48
N LEU A 218 18.38 -27.47 19.10
CA LEU A 218 17.03 -27.96 19.36
C LEU A 218 16.84 -29.29 18.60
N PRO A 219 16.42 -30.38 19.26
CA PRO A 219 15.95 -31.55 18.53
C PRO A 219 14.81 -31.09 17.62
N GLY A 220 14.92 -31.40 16.32
CA GLY A 220 13.87 -31.08 15.37
C GLY A 220 12.58 -31.72 15.82
N LEU A 221 11.61 -30.91 16.25
CA LEU A 221 10.26 -31.42 16.49
C LEU A 221 9.78 -32.04 15.18
N PRO A 222 9.20 -33.26 15.22
CA PRO A 222 8.62 -33.84 14.02
C PRO A 222 7.42 -32.98 13.64
N ILE A 223 7.63 -32.04 12.72
CA ILE A 223 6.55 -31.26 12.10
C ILE A 223 5.87 -32.24 11.14
N SER A 224 4.84 -32.92 11.63
CA SER A 224 3.92 -33.69 10.79
C SER A 224 3.09 -32.70 9.97
N GLY A 225 3.05 -32.86 8.65
CA GLY A 225 2.22 -32.02 7.78
C GLY A 225 2.87 -30.71 7.32
N SER A 226 4.20 -30.56 7.40
CA SER A 226 4.85 -29.48 6.65
C SER A 226 4.59 -29.67 5.17
N ARG A 227 3.88 -28.72 4.56
CA ARG A 227 3.87 -28.58 3.11
C ARG A 227 5.33 -28.54 2.65
N PRO A 228 5.78 -29.43 1.75
CA PRO A 228 6.92 -29.09 0.93
C PRO A 228 6.50 -27.82 0.20
N ILE A 229 7.04 -26.68 0.62
CA ILE A 229 6.98 -25.46 -0.19
C ILE A 229 7.39 -25.94 -1.59
N PRO A 230 6.63 -25.60 -2.65
CA PRO A 230 6.97 -26.00 -4.00
C PRO A 230 8.48 -25.83 -4.18
N ALA A 231 9.14 -26.84 -4.77
CA ALA A 231 10.57 -26.80 -4.99
C ALA A 231 10.92 -25.40 -5.48
N ALA A 232 11.97 -24.80 -4.88
CA ALA A 232 12.41 -23.47 -5.25
C ALA A 232 12.34 -23.34 -6.78
N ASN A 233 11.90 -22.19 -7.28
CA ASN A 233 11.91 -21.92 -8.73
C ASN A 233 13.20 -22.51 -9.31
N PRO A 234 13.13 -23.20 -10.48
CA PRO A 234 14.32 -23.79 -11.09
C PRO A 234 15.45 -22.78 -10.99
N PRO A 235 16.64 -23.19 -10.55
CA PRO A 235 17.71 -22.26 -10.21
C PRO A 235 17.85 -21.28 -11.36
N ARG A 236 17.49 -20.02 -11.08
CA ARG A 236 17.68 -18.95 -12.05
C ARG A 236 19.17 -18.90 -12.30
N ASP A 237 19.55 -18.81 -13.58
CA ASP A 237 20.96 -18.66 -13.94
C ASP A 237 21.56 -17.53 -13.08
N PRO A 238 22.53 -17.81 -12.19
CA PRO A 238 23.14 -16.78 -11.37
C PRO A 238 23.77 -15.66 -12.20
N ALA A 239 24.13 -15.93 -13.46
CA ALA A 239 24.62 -14.92 -14.39
C ALA A 239 23.53 -13.90 -14.79
N MET A 240 22.25 -14.24 -14.64
CA MET A 240 21.10 -13.33 -14.86
C MET A 240 20.75 -12.51 -13.61
N LEU A 241 21.35 -12.81 -12.46
CA LEU A 241 21.16 -12.04 -11.23
C LEU A 241 22.28 -11.02 -11.11
N VAL A 242 21.92 -9.78 -10.77
CA VAL A 242 22.91 -8.79 -10.37
C VAL A 242 23.46 -9.22 -8.99
N PRO A 243 24.77 -9.48 -8.86
CA PRO A 243 25.38 -9.83 -7.57
C PRO A 243 25.03 -8.76 -6.52
N LEU A 244 24.58 -9.17 -5.33
CA LEU A 244 24.15 -8.22 -4.29
C LEU A 244 25.27 -7.23 -3.91
N ASP A 245 26.50 -7.73 -3.94
CA ASP A 245 27.77 -7.01 -3.74
C ASP A 245 28.14 -6.07 -4.90
N SER A 246 27.53 -6.23 -6.07
CA SER A 246 27.66 -5.28 -7.20
C SER A 246 26.62 -4.16 -7.17
N ILE A 247 25.59 -4.28 -6.33
CA ILE A 247 24.65 -3.19 -6.07
C ILE A 247 25.31 -2.32 -5.01
N GLU A 248 25.83 -1.15 -5.42
CA GLU A 248 26.19 -0.13 -4.44
C GLU A 248 24.94 0.15 -3.58
N PRO A 249 24.98 -0.08 -2.26
CA PRO A 249 23.85 0.27 -1.43
C PRO A 249 23.59 1.76 -1.62
N GLU A 250 22.34 2.14 -1.92
CA GLU A 250 21.98 3.55 -1.93
C GLU A 250 22.44 4.13 -0.59
N PRO A 251 23.22 5.22 -0.60
CA PRO A 251 23.71 5.81 0.64
C PRO A 251 22.49 6.11 1.50
N GLU A 252 22.53 5.66 2.75
CA GLU A 252 21.47 5.95 3.72
C GLU A 252 21.39 7.47 3.86
N ARG A 253 20.45 8.08 3.13
CA ARG A 253 20.22 9.52 3.20
C ARG A 253 19.68 9.80 4.58
N ALA A 254 20.44 10.57 5.36
CA ALA A 254 19.91 11.16 6.58
C ALA A 254 18.60 11.87 6.22
N ALA A 255 17.56 11.67 7.02
CA ALA A 255 16.31 12.38 6.86
C ALA A 255 16.61 13.87 7.08
N GLU A 256 16.78 14.62 5.98
CA GLU A 256 16.91 16.06 6.06
C GLU A 256 15.58 16.64 6.55
N PRO A 257 15.60 17.48 7.60
CA PRO A 257 14.39 18.09 8.10
C PRO A 257 13.83 18.99 7.00
N LEU A 258 12.55 18.79 6.68
CA LEU A 258 11.86 19.68 5.76
C LEU A 258 11.92 21.13 6.28
N PRO A 259 12.08 22.13 5.40
CA PRO A 259 12.05 23.54 5.76
C PRO A 259 10.85 23.88 6.66
N GLU A 260 11.00 24.84 7.57
CA GLU A 260 9.90 25.30 8.41
C GLU A 260 8.83 26.00 7.57
N ASP A 261 9.26 26.82 6.60
CA ASP A 261 8.39 27.45 5.63
C ASP A 261 7.65 26.40 4.77
N VAL A 262 6.32 26.53 4.69
CA VAL A 262 5.44 25.53 4.08
C VAL A 262 5.62 25.49 2.56
N VAL A 263 5.81 26.63 1.92
CA VAL A 263 6.00 26.72 0.46
C VAL A 263 7.36 26.16 0.07
N SER A 264 8.42 26.50 0.79
CA SER A 264 9.77 25.97 0.58
C SER A 264 9.80 24.45 0.77
N ALA A 265 9.15 23.94 1.83
CA ALA A 265 9.04 22.50 2.06
C ALA A 265 8.26 21.79 0.93
N PHE A 266 7.21 22.41 0.41
CA PHE A 266 6.50 21.89 -0.75
C PHE A 266 7.38 21.84 -2.00
N ARG A 267 8.08 22.93 -2.34
CA ARG A 267 8.98 22.99 -3.50
C ARG A 267 10.04 21.89 -3.45
N GLU A 268 10.68 21.72 -2.29
CA GLU A 268 11.69 20.69 -2.09
C GLU A 268 11.09 19.28 -2.23
N ARG A 269 9.99 19.01 -1.54
CA ARG A 269 9.38 17.67 -1.55
C ARG A 269 8.84 17.31 -2.94
N ALA A 270 8.19 18.25 -3.63
CA ALA A 270 7.70 18.06 -4.99
C ALA A 270 8.85 17.72 -5.95
N SER A 271 9.99 18.38 -5.80
CA SER A 271 11.21 18.08 -6.56
C SER A 271 11.73 16.67 -6.25
N VAL A 272 11.76 16.26 -4.98
CA VAL A 272 12.19 14.91 -4.55
C VAL A 272 11.32 13.80 -5.15
N VAL A 273 10.00 14.01 -5.26
CA VAL A 273 9.09 13.02 -5.85
C VAL A 273 9.10 13.01 -7.38
N GLY A 274 9.82 13.96 -8.00
CA GLY A 274 10.11 14.01 -9.43
C GLY A 274 9.31 15.04 -10.23
N ALA A 275 8.63 15.98 -9.57
CA ALA A 275 8.01 17.12 -10.24
C ALA A 275 9.06 18.20 -10.55
N VAL A 276 8.86 18.93 -11.64
CA VAL A 276 9.66 20.12 -11.97
C VAL A 276 8.97 21.33 -11.38
N VAL A 277 9.58 21.98 -10.38
CA VAL A 277 8.98 23.13 -9.69
C VAL A 277 9.62 24.42 -10.17
N VAL A 278 8.81 25.34 -10.67
CA VAL A 278 9.25 26.60 -11.30
C VAL A 278 8.34 27.76 -10.90
N ASP A 279 8.82 28.99 -11.09
CA ASP A 279 8.01 30.19 -10.87
C ASP A 279 7.13 30.52 -12.07
N GLU A 280 7.61 30.18 -13.28
CA GLU A 280 6.89 30.33 -14.55
C GLU A 280 7.20 29.12 -15.46
N ALA A 281 6.23 28.72 -16.27
CA ALA A 281 6.40 27.65 -17.25
C ALA A 281 5.96 28.13 -18.63
N GLU A 282 6.80 27.92 -19.64
CA GLU A 282 6.45 28.14 -21.05
C GLU A 282 5.40 27.13 -21.53
N ARG A 283 4.57 27.54 -22.49
CA ARG A 283 3.51 26.67 -23.04
C ARG A 283 4.09 25.81 -24.15
N GLU A 284 3.98 24.50 -24.00
CA GLU A 284 4.35 23.52 -25.01
C GLU A 284 3.12 22.85 -25.63
N GLU A 285 3.27 22.34 -26.85
CA GLU A 285 2.21 21.58 -27.51
C GLU A 285 1.96 20.25 -26.76
N GLY A 286 0.69 19.94 -26.50
CA GLY A 286 0.31 18.75 -25.71
C GLY A 286 0.32 18.96 -24.20
N ASP A 287 0.62 20.17 -23.72
CA ASP A 287 0.45 20.52 -22.31
C ASP A 287 -1.02 20.50 -21.88
N ARG A 288 -1.27 19.92 -20.71
CA ARG A 288 -2.50 20.16 -19.96
C ARG A 288 -2.21 21.06 -18.78
N ARG A 289 -2.72 22.29 -18.84
CA ARG A 289 -2.65 23.27 -17.75
C ARG A 289 -3.90 23.18 -16.87
N VAL A 290 -3.71 23.10 -15.57
CA VAL A 290 -4.78 23.07 -14.57
C VAL A 290 -4.37 23.87 -13.33
N ARG A 291 -5.35 24.29 -12.54
CA ARG A 291 -5.14 24.95 -11.26
C ARG A 291 -5.40 23.98 -10.13
N ALA A 292 -4.48 23.93 -9.16
CA ALA A 292 -4.68 23.16 -7.94
C ALA A 292 -5.70 23.84 -7.02
N THR A 293 -6.51 23.01 -6.36
CA THR A 293 -7.35 23.44 -5.24
C THR A 293 -6.53 23.68 -3.98
N ALA A 294 -5.50 22.85 -3.76
CA ALA A 294 -4.55 22.95 -2.66
C ALA A 294 -3.26 22.18 -2.99
N ALA A 295 -2.22 22.35 -2.18
CA ALA A 295 -1.00 21.55 -2.25
C ALA A 295 -0.54 21.12 -0.87
N VAL A 296 0.22 20.02 -0.79
CA VAL A 296 0.67 19.43 0.48
C VAL A 296 2.18 19.38 0.55
N ALA A 297 2.74 20.14 1.49
CA ALA A 297 4.20 20.31 1.62
C ALA A 297 4.92 19.01 1.99
N SER A 298 4.39 18.26 2.96
CA SER A 298 5.03 17.02 3.44
C SER A 298 5.13 15.91 2.41
N THR A 299 4.25 15.91 1.39
CA THR A 299 4.22 14.89 0.33
C THR A 299 4.60 15.42 -1.05
N GLY A 300 4.72 16.75 -1.23
CA GLY A 300 5.03 17.36 -2.53
C GLY A 300 3.91 17.17 -3.54
N SER A 301 2.67 17.00 -3.07
CA SER A 301 1.52 16.63 -3.90
C SER A 301 0.59 17.81 -4.10
N VAL A 302 -0.16 17.81 -5.19
CA VAL A 302 -1.20 18.80 -5.49
C VAL A 302 -2.57 18.12 -5.50
N LEU A 303 -3.58 18.81 -4.99
CA LEU A 303 -4.98 18.40 -5.04
C LEU A 303 -5.67 19.11 -6.20
N LEU A 304 -6.26 18.33 -7.09
CA LEU A 304 -7.15 18.79 -8.15
C LEU A 304 -8.58 18.37 -7.77
N ALA A 305 -9.55 19.27 -7.88
CA ALA A 305 -10.97 18.99 -7.68
C ALA A 305 -11.83 19.51 -8.84
N GLY A 306 -13.03 18.97 -9.01
CA GLY A 306 -13.96 19.39 -10.06
C GLY A 306 -13.41 19.13 -11.46
N GLU A 307 -13.56 20.08 -12.38
CA GLU A 307 -13.09 19.93 -13.77
C GLU A 307 -11.56 19.76 -13.88
N ALA A 308 -10.79 20.31 -12.93
CA ALA A 308 -9.34 20.12 -12.91
C ALA A 308 -8.95 18.66 -12.63
N ALA A 309 -9.81 17.92 -11.92
CA ALA A 309 -9.65 16.49 -11.66
C ALA A 309 -10.14 15.60 -12.81
N ALA A 310 -10.61 16.18 -13.93
CA ALA A 310 -11.15 15.43 -15.06
C ALA A 310 -10.08 14.51 -15.67
N ARG A 311 -10.19 13.22 -15.33
CA ARG A 311 -9.16 12.20 -15.57
C ARG A 311 -8.85 12.03 -17.05
N GLY A 312 -9.87 11.98 -17.91
CA GLY A 312 -9.67 11.82 -19.35
C GLY A 312 -8.71 12.86 -19.94
N ALA A 313 -8.85 14.12 -19.54
CA ALA A 313 -8.03 15.22 -20.04
C ALA A 313 -6.58 15.19 -19.52
N LEU A 314 -6.35 14.65 -18.32
CA LEU A 314 -5.01 14.52 -17.74
C LEU A 314 -4.23 13.37 -18.36
N MET A 315 -4.91 12.32 -18.81
CA MET A 315 -4.28 11.12 -19.38
C MET A 315 -3.75 11.32 -20.81
N ASP A 316 -4.41 12.17 -21.60
CA ASP A 316 -3.98 12.47 -22.96
C ASP A 316 -2.82 13.50 -22.99
N ALA A 317 -2.47 14.06 -21.82
CA ALA A 317 -1.42 15.06 -21.70
C ALA A 317 -0.04 14.41 -21.67
N ARG A 318 0.88 14.91 -22.49
CA ARG A 318 2.30 14.52 -22.39
C ARG A 318 2.93 15.12 -21.13
N ARG A 319 2.55 16.35 -20.80
CA ARG A 319 3.01 17.10 -19.62
C ARG A 319 1.81 17.76 -18.96
N ILE A 320 1.72 17.60 -17.64
CA ILE A 320 0.72 18.29 -16.82
C ILE A 320 1.42 19.47 -16.13
N VAL A 321 0.88 20.66 -16.32
CA VAL A 321 1.36 21.88 -15.66
C VAL A 321 0.30 22.31 -14.65
N VAL A 322 0.66 22.36 -13.38
CA VAL A 322 -0.25 22.68 -12.28
C VAL A 322 0.13 24.02 -11.67
N GLU A 323 -0.79 24.97 -11.71
CA GLU A 323 -0.67 26.25 -11.00
C GLU A 323 -1.09 26.07 -9.54
N VAL A 324 -0.21 26.45 -8.63
CA VAL A 324 -0.42 26.37 -7.17
C VAL A 324 -0.34 27.78 -6.59
N ASP A 325 -1.40 28.17 -5.89
CA ASP A 325 -1.39 29.38 -5.06
C ASP A 325 -0.66 29.07 -3.74
N GLU A 326 0.34 29.89 -3.40
CA GLU A 326 1.10 29.78 -2.15
C GLU A 326 0.19 29.79 -0.91
N ALA A 327 -0.91 30.54 -0.94
CA ALA A 327 -1.86 30.58 0.17
C ALA A 327 -2.67 29.27 0.35
N SER A 328 -2.68 28.40 -0.67
CA SER A 328 -3.39 27.11 -0.66
C SER A 328 -2.50 25.93 -0.24
N VAL A 329 -1.23 26.18 0.09
CA VAL A 329 -0.30 25.12 0.50
C VAL A 329 -0.49 24.80 1.98
N VAL A 330 -0.84 23.56 2.28
CA VAL A 330 -0.98 23.03 3.64
C VAL A 330 0.23 22.17 4.01
N ARG A 331 0.46 21.94 5.31
CA ARG A 331 1.64 21.18 5.74
C ARG A 331 1.46 19.67 5.53
N PHE A 332 0.32 19.13 5.95
CA PHE A 332 0.06 17.69 5.98
C PHE A 332 -1.24 17.30 5.26
N PRO A 333 -1.35 16.05 4.76
CA PRO A 333 -2.54 15.61 4.02
C PRO A 333 -3.86 15.76 4.78
N GLN A 334 -3.87 15.65 6.12
CA GLN A 334 -5.07 15.80 6.95
C GLN A 334 -5.71 17.18 6.81
N GLU A 335 -4.91 18.20 6.54
CA GLU A 335 -5.38 19.58 6.37
C GLU A 335 -6.12 19.77 5.04
N LEU A 336 -6.10 18.79 4.13
CA LEU A 336 -6.90 18.80 2.90
C LEU A 336 -8.39 18.57 3.15
N GLY A 337 -8.82 18.16 4.34
CA GLY A 337 -10.23 17.82 4.64
C GLY A 337 -11.25 18.80 4.05
N PRO A 338 -11.14 20.12 4.30
CA PRO A 338 -12.04 21.12 3.73
C PRO A 338 -11.97 21.21 2.19
N ALA A 339 -10.79 21.06 1.60
CA ALA A 339 -10.60 21.11 0.14
C ALA A 339 -11.08 19.82 -0.57
N LEU A 340 -11.17 18.71 0.17
CA LEU A 340 -11.75 17.46 -0.27
C LEU A 340 -13.25 17.36 0.04
N ALA A 341 -13.83 18.32 0.76
CA ALA A 341 -15.25 18.32 1.10
C ALA A 341 -16.13 18.34 -0.16
N GLY A 342 -17.14 17.47 -0.19
CA GLY A 342 -18.03 17.27 -1.34
C GLY A 342 -18.05 15.83 -1.85
N ASP A 343 -18.88 15.59 -2.86
CA ASP A 343 -19.15 14.28 -3.45
C ASP A 343 -18.59 14.12 -4.89
N GLY A 344 -17.94 15.15 -5.40
CA GLY A 344 -17.32 15.19 -6.72
C GLY A 344 -16.01 14.42 -6.83
N ASP A 345 -15.52 14.32 -8.07
CA ASP A 345 -14.19 13.77 -8.35
C ASP A 345 -13.09 14.68 -7.77
N ALA A 346 -12.07 14.04 -7.20
CA ALA A 346 -10.82 14.69 -6.83
C ALA A 346 -9.62 13.79 -7.14
N LEU A 347 -8.45 14.39 -7.32
CA LEU A 347 -7.20 13.72 -7.60
C LEU A 347 -6.08 14.37 -6.80
N ILE A 348 -5.42 13.59 -5.95
CA ILE A 348 -4.10 13.96 -5.43
C ILE A 348 -3.05 13.45 -6.41
N LEU A 349 -2.32 14.39 -7.00
CA LEU A 349 -1.27 14.14 -7.98
C LEU A 349 0.09 14.44 -7.32
N THR A 350 0.92 13.42 -7.18
CA THR A 350 2.23 13.52 -6.52
C THR A 350 3.38 13.48 -7.52
N GLY A 351 3.15 12.94 -8.72
CA GLY A 351 4.19 12.84 -9.73
C GLY A 351 3.66 12.41 -11.08
N ALA A 352 4.57 12.35 -12.05
CA ALA A 352 4.28 11.82 -13.39
C ALA A 352 4.03 10.30 -13.37
N SER A 353 3.44 9.80 -14.45
CA SER A 353 3.24 8.37 -14.66
C SER A 353 4.60 7.68 -14.71
N ARG A 354 4.79 6.68 -13.86
CA ARG A 354 6.02 5.89 -13.82
C ARG A 354 5.72 4.44 -13.44
N THR A 355 6.37 3.53 -14.15
CA THR A 355 6.41 2.09 -13.83
C THR A 355 7.83 1.57 -13.91
N ALA A 356 8.06 0.36 -13.42
CA ALA A 356 9.29 -0.37 -13.66
C ALA A 356 9.00 -1.53 -14.62
N ASP A 357 9.79 -1.67 -15.67
CA ASP A 357 9.67 -2.80 -16.59
C ASP A 357 10.23 -4.10 -15.97
N ILE A 358 10.22 -5.19 -16.75
CA ILE A 358 10.73 -6.50 -16.30
C ILE A 358 12.23 -6.48 -15.97
N GLU A 359 12.97 -5.51 -16.52
CA GLU A 359 14.39 -5.27 -16.27
C GLU A 359 14.62 -4.31 -15.09
N LYS A 360 13.54 -3.88 -14.43
CA LYS A 360 13.51 -2.91 -13.33
C LYS A 360 13.97 -1.51 -13.73
N GLN A 361 13.90 -1.18 -15.01
CA GLN A 361 14.14 0.17 -15.51
C GLN A 361 12.87 1.01 -15.35
N ILE A 362 13.02 2.24 -14.86
CA ILE A 362 11.89 3.14 -14.70
C ILE A 362 11.48 3.67 -16.07
N VAL A 363 10.26 3.34 -16.49
CA VAL A 363 9.63 3.87 -17.70
C VAL A 363 8.62 4.93 -17.30
N ARG A 364 8.68 6.10 -17.96
CA ARG A 364 7.77 7.23 -17.70
C ARG A 364 6.75 7.38 -18.82
N GLY A 365 5.56 7.85 -18.45
CA GLY A 365 4.53 8.27 -19.41
C GLY A 365 3.85 7.17 -20.24
N ILE A 366 3.87 5.91 -19.80
CA ILE A 366 3.21 4.82 -20.58
C ILE A 366 1.69 5.03 -20.69
N HIS A 367 1.01 5.34 -19.58
CA HIS A 367 -0.46 5.47 -19.55
C HIS A 367 -0.92 6.83 -18.98
N GLY A 368 -0.03 7.81 -18.91
CA GLY A 368 -0.31 9.16 -18.42
C GLY A 368 0.85 10.10 -18.72
N ALA A 369 0.88 11.26 -18.07
CA ALA A 369 1.89 12.26 -18.36
C ALA A 369 3.33 11.79 -18.06
N GLU A 370 4.26 12.12 -18.98
CA GLU A 370 5.70 11.90 -18.85
C GLU A 370 6.32 12.82 -17.79
N ALA A 371 5.73 14.01 -17.60
CA ALA A 371 6.23 15.04 -16.70
C ALA A 371 5.09 15.76 -15.95
N LEU A 372 5.39 16.11 -14.71
CA LEU A 372 4.59 17.00 -13.88
C LEU A 372 5.40 18.27 -13.63
N VAL A 373 4.88 19.41 -14.06
CA VAL A 373 5.44 20.74 -13.78
C VAL A 373 4.51 21.44 -12.79
N VAL A 374 5.09 22.01 -11.74
CA VAL A 374 4.36 22.77 -10.72
C VAL A 374 4.84 24.21 -10.79
N VAL A 375 3.90 25.11 -11.07
CA VAL A 375 4.13 26.56 -11.10
C VAL A 375 3.60 27.11 -9.78
N VAL A 376 4.49 27.60 -8.92
CA VAL A 376 4.10 28.12 -7.60
C VAL A 376 4.23 29.63 -7.60
N GLY A 377 3.11 30.34 -7.42
CA GLY A 377 3.07 31.79 -7.47
C GLY A 377 2.00 32.42 -6.59
N SER A 378 2.15 33.71 -6.33
CA SER A 378 1.29 34.52 -5.46
C SER A 378 0.03 35.02 -6.18
N GLY A 379 -0.84 34.12 -6.62
CA GLY A 379 -2.26 34.40 -6.90
C GLY A 379 -2.66 35.51 -7.91
N THR A 380 -1.75 36.28 -8.50
CA THR A 380 -2.12 37.34 -9.46
C THR A 380 -2.25 36.78 -10.86
N ALA A 381 -3.49 36.59 -11.27
CA ALA A 381 -3.91 36.13 -12.59
C ALA A 381 -3.27 36.94 -13.73
N GLN A 382 -2.72 36.24 -14.73
CA GLN A 382 -2.86 36.70 -16.11
C GLN A 382 -4.21 36.18 -16.61
N ALA A 383 -5.11 37.11 -16.86
CA ALA A 383 -6.48 36.91 -17.32
C ALA A 383 -6.55 36.35 -18.76
#